data_AF-A0A5C6LW54-F1
#
_entry.id   AF-A0A5C6LW54-F1
#
_cell.length_a   1.000
_cell.length_b   1.000
_cell.length_c   1.000
_cell.angle_alpha   90.00
_cell.angle_beta   90.00
_cell.angle_gamma   90.00
#
_symmetry.space_group_name_H-M   'P 1'
#
loop_
_entity.id
_entity.type
_entity.pdbx_description
1 polymer ?
#
loop_
_entity_poly.entity_id
_entity_poly.type
_entity_poly.pdbx_seq_one_letter_code
_entity_poly.pdbx_strand_id
1 'polypeptide(L)'
;MGSHSTRTTHPHYMEMMRQLSRNIGLGVQIENPYQFKTKGEMLRECGNIPLVQSTNTMSCSHPSGRFAGQGNGHCGYCVPCIIRQSAYLAANVQDRSIYRVPVIGQTVAIDRAEGADILAFKYMIEKTSQNPSYLTTVIRSTGPLGTNIDPYIDIIQGVYVRWTRWLVKFNYDDSIS
;
A
#
# COMPACT_ATOMS: atom_id res chain seq x y z
N MET A 1 -7.51 -3.07 12.96
CA MET A 1 -7.75 -1.66 12.58
C MET A 1 -6.39 -1.01 12.36
N GLY A 2 -6.11 -0.59 11.12
CA GLY A 2 -4.79 -0.10 10.71
C GLY A 2 -4.45 1.27 11.29
N SER A 3 -3.16 1.49 11.58
CA SER A 3 -2.60 2.77 12.01
C SER A 3 -3.13 3.94 11.17
N HIS A 4 -3.43 5.08 11.81
CA HIS A 4 -4.03 6.29 11.24
C HIS A 4 -3.24 7.01 10.12
N SER A 5 -2.24 6.36 9.53
CA SER A 5 -1.22 6.94 8.64
C SER A 5 -1.73 7.38 7.27
N THR A 6 -2.93 7.00 6.83
CA THR A 6 -3.51 7.41 5.53
C THR A 6 -4.68 8.39 5.64
N ARG A 7 -5.14 8.74 6.86
CA ARG A 7 -6.25 9.70 7.03
C ARG A 7 -5.86 11.12 6.61
N THR A 8 -4.59 11.49 6.77
CA THR A 8 -4.06 12.81 6.37
C THR A 8 -3.93 12.99 4.86
N THR A 9 -4.00 11.91 4.08
CA THR A 9 -4.02 11.97 2.60
C THR A 9 -5.41 11.73 2.03
N HIS A 10 -6.42 11.54 2.88
CA HIS A 10 -7.79 11.30 2.44
C HIS A 10 -8.33 12.54 1.71
N PRO A 11 -9.09 12.39 0.60
CA PRO A 11 -9.61 13.53 -0.17
C PRO A 11 -10.36 14.55 0.66
N HIS A 12 -11.19 14.08 1.59
CA HIS A 12 -11.91 14.93 2.53
C HIS A 12 -10.96 15.78 3.39
N TYR A 13 -9.92 15.17 3.94
CA TYR A 13 -8.94 15.89 4.75
C TYR A 13 -8.17 16.92 3.91
N MET A 14 -7.76 16.55 2.69
CA MET A 14 -7.08 17.48 1.78
C MET A 14 -7.96 18.68 1.42
N GLU A 15 -9.28 18.46 1.24
CA GLU A 15 -10.20 19.58 1.00
C GLU A 15 -10.37 20.46 2.24
N MET A 16 -10.46 19.88 3.44
CA MET A 16 -10.47 20.66 4.68
C MET A 16 -9.20 21.51 4.83
N MET A 17 -8.03 20.96 4.49
CA MET A 17 -6.77 21.70 4.52
C MET A 17 -6.74 22.85 3.50
N ARG A 18 -7.29 22.64 2.30
CA ARG A 18 -7.44 23.72 1.30
C ARG A 18 -8.38 24.81 1.78
N GLN A 19 -9.52 24.45 2.36
CA GLN A 19 -10.48 25.40 2.94
C GLN A 19 -9.82 26.21 4.05
N LEU A 20 -9.08 25.54 4.95
CA LEU A 20 -8.34 26.21 6.00
C LEU A 20 -7.36 27.24 5.41
N SER A 21 -6.49 26.83 4.48
CA SER A 21 -5.54 27.72 3.78
C SER A 21 -6.20 28.97 3.20
N ARG A 22 -7.34 28.80 2.51
CA ARG A 22 -8.12 29.91 1.94
C ARG A 22 -8.66 30.84 3.04
N ASN A 23 -9.23 30.28 4.09
CA ASN A 23 -9.87 31.04 5.16
C ASN A 23 -8.87 31.87 5.98
N ILE A 24 -7.63 31.40 6.13
CA ILE A 24 -6.57 32.14 6.83
C ILE A 24 -5.75 33.06 5.90
N GLY A 25 -6.15 33.18 4.63
CA GLY A 25 -5.54 34.12 3.69
C GLY A 25 -4.12 33.79 3.25
N LEU A 26 -3.69 32.52 3.34
CA LEU A 26 -2.31 32.14 2.99
C LEU A 26 -2.00 32.27 1.49
N GLY A 27 -3.01 32.32 0.62
CA GLY A 27 -2.82 32.40 -0.84
C GLY A 27 -2.11 31.19 -1.45
N VAL A 28 -2.00 30.06 -0.72
CA VAL A 28 -1.34 28.83 -1.19
C VAL A 28 -2.33 27.78 -1.66
N GLN A 29 -2.03 27.15 -2.79
CA GLN A 29 -2.79 26.04 -3.36
C GLN A 29 -2.15 24.71 -2.93
N ILE A 30 -2.93 23.87 -2.23
CA ILE A 30 -2.48 22.54 -1.80
C ILE A 30 -2.92 21.52 -2.84
N GLU A 31 -1.94 20.91 -3.51
CA GLU A 31 -2.17 19.87 -4.51
C GLU A 31 -1.49 18.56 -4.11
N ASN A 32 -2.14 17.43 -4.44
CA ASN A 32 -1.53 16.11 -4.33
C ASN A 32 -1.38 15.52 -5.74
N PRO A 33 -0.20 15.65 -6.37
CA PRO A 33 0.01 15.14 -7.74
C PRO A 33 -0.12 13.61 -7.83
N TYR A 34 -0.08 12.91 -6.71
CA TYR A 34 -0.19 11.46 -6.61
C TYR A 34 -1.57 10.98 -6.16
N GLN A 35 -2.56 11.88 -6.05
CA GLN A 35 -3.92 11.55 -5.59
C GLN A 35 -4.54 10.38 -6.35
N PHE A 36 -4.25 10.31 -7.65
CA PHE A 36 -4.80 9.31 -8.54
C PHE A 36 -3.77 8.28 -9.05
N LYS A 37 -2.70 8.05 -8.28
CA LYS A 37 -1.59 7.18 -8.68
C LYS A 37 -1.33 6.10 -7.63
N THR A 38 -1.11 4.89 -8.10
CA THR A 38 -0.58 3.80 -7.27
C THR A 38 0.89 4.04 -6.94
N LYS A 39 1.40 3.43 -5.87
CA LYS A 39 2.84 3.52 -5.51
C LYS A 39 3.76 3.04 -6.64
N GLY A 40 3.33 2.06 -7.44
CA GLY A 40 4.07 1.60 -8.62
C GLY A 40 4.07 2.64 -9.75
N GLU A 41 2.94 3.30 -10.02
CA GLU A 41 2.87 4.41 -10.99
C GLU A 41 3.69 5.61 -10.52
N MET A 42 3.60 5.97 -9.23
CA MET A 42 4.44 7.02 -8.62
C MET A 42 5.93 6.76 -8.85
N LEU A 43 6.36 5.51 -8.65
CA LEU A 43 7.76 5.12 -8.81
C LEU A 43 8.18 5.09 -10.28
N ARG A 44 7.33 4.56 -11.18
CA ARG A 44 7.59 4.52 -12.63
C ARG A 44 7.74 5.91 -13.24
N GLU A 45 6.96 6.87 -12.75
CA GLU A 45 6.99 8.27 -13.22
C GLU A 45 8.01 9.14 -12.47
N CYS A 46 8.79 8.57 -11.56
CA CYS A 46 9.79 9.32 -10.83
C CYS A 46 10.93 9.76 -11.77
N GLY A 47 11.13 11.07 -11.90
CA GLY A 47 12.18 11.64 -12.76
C GLY A 47 13.62 11.38 -12.29
N ASN A 48 13.81 10.82 -11.09
CA ASN A 48 15.14 10.51 -10.54
C ASN A 48 15.18 9.14 -9.87
N ILE A 49 15.08 8.09 -10.70
CA ILE A 49 15.22 6.69 -10.26
C ILE A 49 16.54 6.42 -9.52
N PRO A 50 17.71 6.94 -9.95
CA PRO A 50 18.96 6.73 -9.22
C PRO A 50 18.90 7.21 -7.76
N LEU A 51 18.29 8.37 -7.51
CA LEU A 51 18.08 8.88 -6.15
C LEU A 51 17.19 7.95 -5.33
N VAL A 52 16.11 7.43 -5.91
CA VAL A 52 15.23 6.49 -5.21
C VAL A 52 15.99 5.23 -4.80
N GLN A 53 16.83 4.70 -5.70
CA GLN A 53 17.62 3.49 -5.45
C GLN A 53 18.78 3.71 -4.46
N SER A 54 19.32 4.93 -4.37
CA SER A 54 20.39 5.27 -3.43
C SER A 54 19.89 5.70 -2.05
N THR A 55 18.59 6.04 -1.92
CA THR A 55 18.04 6.58 -0.67
C THR A 55 17.53 5.46 0.24
N ASN A 56 18.02 5.44 1.48
CA ASN A 56 17.55 4.51 2.50
C ASN A 56 16.25 4.98 3.15
N THR A 57 15.11 4.77 2.47
CA THR A 57 13.78 5.14 2.95
C THR A 57 13.14 4.02 3.79
N MET A 58 12.41 4.41 4.83
CA MET A 58 11.72 3.49 5.75
C MET A 58 10.21 3.58 5.59
N SER A 59 9.60 2.49 5.12
CA SER A 59 8.15 2.34 4.97
C SER A 59 7.53 1.46 6.05
N CYS A 60 8.35 0.62 6.70
CA CYS A 60 7.91 -0.44 7.59
C CYS A 60 7.20 0.07 8.86
N SER A 61 6.07 -0.53 9.21
CA SER A 61 5.38 -0.33 10.51
C SER A 61 6.06 -1.03 11.69
N HIS A 62 6.98 -1.95 11.42
CA HIS A 62 7.73 -2.71 12.43
C HIS A 62 9.25 -2.57 12.18
N PRO A 63 9.79 -1.33 12.19
CA PRO A 63 11.17 -1.09 11.78
C PRO A 63 12.19 -1.69 12.77
N SER A 64 11.84 -1.74 14.06
CA SER A 64 12.69 -2.29 15.11
C SER A 64 12.83 -3.80 14.99
N GLY A 65 14.07 -4.27 14.76
CA GLY A 65 14.45 -5.68 14.83
C GLY A 65 14.92 -6.13 16.22
N ARG A 66 14.87 -5.24 17.22
CA ARG A 66 15.51 -5.41 18.54
C ARG A 66 15.15 -6.73 19.21
N PHE A 67 13.88 -7.11 19.19
CA PHE A 67 13.39 -8.33 19.84
C PHE A 67 13.82 -9.63 19.12
N ALA A 68 14.32 -9.53 17.90
CA ALA A 68 14.88 -10.64 17.12
C ALA A 68 16.42 -10.60 17.05
N GLY A 69 17.08 -9.72 17.83
CA GLY A 69 18.53 -9.51 17.75
C GLY A 69 19.01 -8.89 16.43
N GLN A 70 18.10 -8.29 15.66
CA GLN A 70 18.37 -7.69 14.36
C GLN A 70 18.41 -6.16 14.44
N GLY A 71 19.12 -5.53 13.50
CA GLY A 71 19.11 -4.08 13.33
C GLY A 71 17.75 -3.52 12.86
N ASN A 72 17.64 -2.19 12.86
CA ASN A 72 16.48 -1.52 12.27
C ASN A 72 16.42 -1.77 10.76
N GLY A 73 15.24 -2.07 10.22
CA GLY A 73 15.08 -2.38 8.80
C GLY A 73 13.65 -2.78 8.45
N HIS A 74 13.45 -3.17 7.19
CA HIS A 74 12.13 -3.58 6.71
C HIS A 74 11.80 -5.00 7.20
N CYS A 75 10.64 -5.17 7.83
CA CYS A 75 10.21 -6.50 8.30
C CYS A 75 9.81 -7.42 7.15
N GLY A 76 9.34 -6.87 6.02
CA GLY A 76 8.98 -7.61 4.80
C GLY A 76 7.53 -8.07 4.73
N TYR A 77 6.90 -8.38 5.87
CA TYR A 77 5.53 -8.92 5.90
C TYR A 77 4.43 -7.91 6.21
N CYS A 78 4.75 -6.73 6.74
CA CYS A 78 3.70 -5.76 7.08
C CYS A 78 3.13 -5.08 5.83
N VAL A 79 1.88 -4.59 5.93
CA VAL A 79 1.18 -3.92 4.83
C VAL A 79 2.07 -2.92 4.05
N PRO A 80 2.78 -1.96 4.68
CA PRO A 80 3.66 -1.05 3.95
C PRO A 80 4.86 -1.71 3.25
N CYS A 81 5.44 -2.77 3.83
CA CYS A 81 6.54 -3.50 3.19
C CYS A 81 6.06 -4.27 1.96
N ILE A 82 4.86 -4.86 2.00
CA ILE A 82 4.28 -5.55 0.84
C ILE A 82 3.93 -4.54 -0.26
N ILE A 83 3.34 -3.39 0.10
CA ILE A 83 3.05 -2.30 -0.85
C ILE A 83 4.34 -1.75 -1.48
N ARG A 84 5.41 -1.59 -0.70
CA ARG A 84 6.70 -1.16 -1.22
C ARG A 84 7.23 -2.14 -2.25
N GLN A 85 7.36 -3.42 -1.90
CA GLN A 85 7.96 -4.39 -2.81
C GLN A 85 7.12 -4.57 -4.09
N SER A 86 5.77 -4.56 -3.99
CA SER A 86 4.90 -4.61 -5.17
C SER A 86 5.04 -3.36 -6.05
N ALA A 87 5.25 -2.18 -5.47
CA ALA A 87 5.51 -0.95 -6.22
C ALA A 87 6.83 -1.01 -7.00
N TYR A 88 7.92 -1.48 -6.39
CA TYR A 88 9.20 -1.67 -7.07
C TYR A 88 9.08 -2.65 -8.23
N LEU A 89 8.40 -3.79 -8.02
CA LEU A 89 8.18 -4.74 -9.10
C LEU A 89 7.32 -4.17 -10.23
N ALA A 90 6.22 -3.49 -9.90
CA ALA A 90 5.32 -2.90 -10.89
C ALA A 90 5.98 -1.76 -11.70
N ALA A 91 6.96 -1.07 -11.12
CA ALA A 91 7.75 -0.04 -11.79
C ALA A 91 8.95 -0.59 -12.58
N ASN A 92 9.23 -1.90 -12.49
CA ASN A 92 10.44 -2.52 -13.02
C ASN A 92 11.72 -1.83 -12.52
N VAL A 93 11.73 -1.44 -11.23
CA VAL A 93 12.86 -0.81 -10.56
C VAL A 93 13.42 -1.80 -9.54
N GLN A 94 14.74 -1.98 -9.51
CA GLN A 94 15.38 -2.83 -8.51
C GLN A 94 15.22 -2.21 -7.11
N ASP A 95 14.57 -2.95 -6.20
CA ASP A 95 14.57 -2.62 -4.77
C ASP A 95 15.86 -3.11 -4.13
N ARG A 96 16.62 -2.19 -3.52
CA ARG A 96 17.88 -2.48 -2.84
C ARG A 96 17.71 -2.64 -1.32
N SER A 97 16.47 -2.53 -0.82
CA SER A 97 16.16 -2.71 0.60
C SER A 97 16.39 -4.16 1.04
N ILE A 98 16.91 -4.31 2.26
CA ILE A 98 17.01 -5.61 2.94
C ILE A 98 15.72 -5.84 3.73
N TYR A 99 15.10 -7.00 3.52
CA TYR A 99 13.90 -7.44 4.21
C TYR A 99 14.21 -8.61 5.14
N ARG A 100 13.77 -8.53 6.40
CA ARG A 100 14.00 -9.61 7.38
C ARG A 100 13.22 -10.87 7.04
N VAL A 101 11.96 -10.71 6.61
CA VAL A 101 11.11 -11.81 6.16
C VAL A 101 10.83 -11.61 4.67
N PRO A 102 11.48 -12.37 3.78
CA PRO A 102 11.16 -12.36 2.36
C PRO A 102 9.80 -13.02 2.16
N VAL A 103 8.78 -12.22 1.86
CA VAL A 103 7.42 -12.75 1.64
C VAL A 103 7.17 -13.07 0.16
N ILE A 104 7.85 -12.41 -0.76
CA ILE A 104 7.67 -12.60 -2.20
C ILE A 104 8.36 -13.88 -2.65
N GLY A 105 7.59 -14.77 -3.27
CA GLY A 105 8.11 -16.04 -3.80
C GLY A 105 8.42 -17.08 -2.71
N GLN A 106 7.97 -16.87 -1.48
CA GLN A 106 8.11 -17.83 -0.38
C GLN A 106 6.77 -18.08 0.32
N THR A 107 6.59 -19.30 0.81
CA THR A 107 5.47 -19.68 1.67
C THR A 107 5.69 -19.08 3.06
N VAL A 108 4.85 -18.13 3.45
CA VAL A 108 4.85 -17.58 4.81
C VAL A 108 3.93 -18.42 5.69
N ALA A 109 4.43 -18.83 6.85
CA ALA A 109 3.66 -19.55 7.84
C ALA A 109 2.51 -18.66 8.35
N ILE A 110 1.27 -19.12 8.16
CA ILE A 110 0.04 -18.37 8.44
C ILE A 110 -0.34 -18.37 9.93
N ASP A 111 0.30 -19.23 10.73
CA ASP A 111 0.08 -19.42 12.16
C ASP A 111 0.81 -18.38 13.02
N ARG A 112 1.62 -17.51 12.42
CA ARG A 112 2.36 -16.45 13.11
C ARG A 112 1.82 -15.06 12.82
N ALA A 113 2.22 -14.10 13.65
CA ALA A 113 1.85 -12.69 13.50
C ALA A 113 2.24 -12.11 12.11
N GLU A 114 3.29 -12.67 11.49
CA GLU A 114 3.77 -12.31 10.17
C GLU A 114 2.78 -12.68 9.04
N GLY A 115 1.96 -13.71 9.24
CA GLY A 115 0.98 -14.18 8.27
C GLY A 115 -0.33 -13.38 8.27
N ALA A 116 -0.65 -12.66 9.35
CA ALA A 116 -1.95 -12.00 9.53
C ALA A 116 -2.26 -10.95 8.45
N ASP A 117 -1.28 -10.08 8.12
CA ASP A 117 -1.45 -9.06 7.07
C ASP A 117 -1.61 -9.70 5.68
N ILE A 118 -0.89 -10.80 5.42
CA ILE A 118 -0.97 -11.55 4.16
C ILE A 118 -2.34 -12.22 4.02
N LEU A 119 -2.84 -12.84 5.10
CA LEU A 119 -4.17 -13.43 5.14
C LEU A 119 -5.26 -12.38 4.89
N ALA A 120 -5.11 -11.18 5.45
CA ALA A 120 -6.04 -10.08 5.19
C ALA A 120 -6.06 -9.70 3.70
N PHE A 121 -4.89 -9.63 3.03
CA PHE A 121 -4.83 -9.43 1.58
C PHE A 121 -5.50 -10.56 0.80
N LYS A 122 -5.23 -11.83 1.15
CA LYS A 122 -5.85 -13.00 0.53
C LYS A 122 -7.38 -12.95 0.67
N TYR A 123 -7.87 -12.71 1.87
CA TYR A 123 -9.30 -12.59 2.15
C TYR A 123 -9.96 -11.50 1.31
N MET A 124 -9.35 -10.30 1.25
CA MET A 124 -9.89 -9.19 0.47
C MET A 124 -9.94 -9.51 -1.02
N ILE A 125 -8.94 -10.21 -1.55
CA ILE A 125 -8.88 -10.64 -2.94
C ILE A 125 -9.96 -11.66 -3.25
N GLU A 126 -10.09 -12.69 -2.42
CA GLU A 126 -11.10 -13.73 -2.58
C GLU A 126 -12.51 -13.13 -2.53
N LYS A 127 -12.78 -12.26 -1.56
CA LYS A 127 -14.07 -11.55 -1.45
C LYS A 127 -14.35 -10.66 -2.65
N THR A 128 -13.35 -9.97 -3.18
CA THR A 128 -13.51 -9.11 -4.36
C THR A 128 -13.70 -9.92 -5.64
N SER A 129 -13.06 -11.09 -5.75
CA SER A 129 -13.23 -12.03 -6.85
C SER A 129 -14.65 -12.59 -6.90
N GLN A 130 -15.17 -13.00 -5.74
CA GLN A 130 -16.53 -13.52 -5.60
C GLN A 130 -17.60 -12.44 -5.77
N ASN A 131 -17.32 -11.20 -5.35
CA ASN A 131 -18.25 -10.09 -5.44
C ASN A 131 -17.51 -8.78 -5.77
N PRO A 132 -17.45 -8.36 -7.05
CA PRO A 132 -16.80 -7.12 -7.45
C PRO A 132 -17.34 -5.85 -6.75
N SER A 133 -18.61 -5.85 -6.35
CA SER A 133 -19.24 -4.72 -5.65
C SER A 133 -18.79 -4.58 -4.18
N TYR A 134 -18.17 -5.64 -3.62
CA TYR A 134 -17.62 -5.62 -2.27
C TYR A 134 -16.60 -4.50 -2.11
N LEU A 135 -15.72 -4.32 -3.10
CA LEU A 135 -14.66 -3.34 -3.04
C LEU A 135 -15.21 -1.91 -3.01
N THR A 136 -16.21 -1.61 -3.83
CA THR A 136 -16.93 -0.33 -3.81
C THR A 136 -17.54 -0.04 -2.43
N THR A 137 -18.10 -1.06 -1.79
CA THR A 137 -18.68 -0.94 -0.45
C THR A 137 -17.61 -0.63 0.61
N VAL A 138 -16.50 -1.37 0.60
CA VAL A 138 -15.37 -1.14 1.51
C VAL A 138 -14.76 0.25 1.32
N ILE A 139 -14.59 0.71 0.09
CA ILE A 139 -14.06 2.05 -0.21
C ILE A 139 -14.97 3.13 0.40
N ARG A 140 -16.29 3.02 0.20
CA ARG A 140 -17.27 3.97 0.75
C ARG A 140 -17.29 4.00 2.28
N SER A 141 -16.91 2.91 2.94
CA SER A 141 -16.82 2.85 4.40
C SER A 141 -15.63 3.64 5.00
N THR A 142 -14.67 4.08 4.18
CA THR A 142 -13.47 4.79 4.67
C THR A 142 -13.69 6.28 4.97
N GLY A 143 -14.85 6.82 4.60
CA GLY A 143 -15.24 8.20 4.83
C GLY A 143 -15.81 8.88 3.57
N PRO A 144 -16.20 10.17 3.66
CA PRO A 144 -16.79 10.90 2.54
C PRO A 144 -15.77 11.15 1.43
N LEU A 145 -15.93 10.54 0.25
CA LEU A 145 -15.00 10.71 -0.87
C LEU A 145 -15.34 11.89 -1.81
N GLY A 146 -16.26 12.77 -1.38
CA GLY A 146 -16.77 13.88 -2.19
C GLY A 146 -17.79 13.43 -3.23
N THR A 147 -18.02 14.24 -4.26
CA THR A 147 -19.05 14.04 -5.29
C THR A 147 -18.59 13.16 -6.46
N ASN A 148 -17.30 13.07 -6.74
CA ASN A 148 -16.74 12.25 -7.82
C ASN A 148 -15.84 11.14 -7.24
N ILE A 149 -16.42 9.96 -7.04
CA ILE A 149 -15.78 8.80 -6.42
C ILE A 149 -15.12 7.85 -7.44
N ASP A 150 -15.56 7.89 -8.69
CA ASP A 150 -15.18 6.91 -9.73
C ASP A 150 -13.66 6.80 -9.91
N PRO A 151 -12.88 7.89 -9.95
CA PRO A 151 -11.42 7.80 -10.05
C PRO A 151 -10.77 7.04 -8.88
N TYR A 152 -11.33 7.12 -7.66
CA TYR A 152 -10.81 6.38 -6.51
C TYR A 152 -11.16 4.91 -6.59
N ILE A 153 -12.37 4.59 -7.04
CA ILE A 153 -12.79 3.21 -7.27
C ILE A 153 -11.91 2.58 -8.33
N ASP A 154 -11.68 3.25 -9.45
CA ASP A 154 -10.86 2.75 -10.56
C ASP A 154 -9.44 2.43 -10.12
N ILE A 155 -8.81 3.33 -9.36
CA ILE A 155 -7.45 3.10 -8.86
C ILE A 155 -7.41 1.93 -7.90
N ILE A 156 -8.32 1.90 -6.94
CA ILE A 156 -8.31 0.86 -5.91
C ILE A 156 -8.64 -0.49 -6.55
N GLN A 157 -9.65 -0.58 -7.42
CA GLN A 157 -9.93 -1.76 -8.23
C GLN A 157 -8.71 -2.17 -9.06
N GLY A 158 -8.06 -1.22 -9.72
CA GLY A 158 -6.83 -1.45 -10.47
C GLY A 158 -5.70 -1.98 -9.58
N VAL A 159 -5.55 -1.50 -8.34
CA VAL A 159 -4.62 -2.06 -7.35
C VAL A 159 -4.99 -3.52 -7.07
N TYR A 160 -6.24 -3.81 -6.72
CA TYR A 160 -6.67 -5.18 -6.41
C TYR A 160 -6.45 -6.15 -7.57
N VAL A 161 -6.86 -5.82 -8.79
CA VAL A 161 -6.66 -6.67 -9.98
C VAL A 161 -5.17 -6.90 -10.29
N ARG A 162 -4.32 -5.88 -10.08
CA ARG A 162 -2.87 -6.05 -10.26
C ARG A 162 -2.26 -6.90 -9.15
N TRP A 163 -2.77 -6.78 -7.93
CA TRP A 163 -2.33 -7.57 -6.79
C TRP A 163 -2.75 -9.04 -6.86
N THR A 164 -3.94 -9.37 -7.37
CA THR A 164 -4.33 -10.77 -7.60
C THR A 164 -3.35 -11.47 -8.55
N ARG A 165 -3.02 -10.83 -9.67
CA ARG A 165 -2.00 -11.32 -10.63
C ARG A 165 -0.62 -11.46 -10.00
N TRP A 166 -0.30 -10.60 -9.04
CA TRP A 166 0.96 -10.61 -8.32
C TRP A 166 1.03 -11.74 -7.30
N LEU A 167 -0.06 -12.01 -6.58
CA LEU A 167 -0.16 -13.10 -5.61
C LEU A 167 -0.18 -14.48 -6.25
N VAL A 168 -0.64 -14.63 -7.50
CA VAL A 168 -0.48 -15.89 -8.26
C VAL A 168 1.00 -16.24 -8.51
N LYS A 169 1.92 -15.27 -8.43
CA LYS A 169 3.38 -15.53 -8.47
C LYS A 169 3.97 -15.96 -7.11
N PHE A 170 3.15 -16.02 -6.06
CA PHE A 170 3.53 -16.65 -4.80
C PHE A 170 3.21 -18.12 -4.96
N ASN A 171 4.24 -18.98 -4.98
CA ASN A 171 4.02 -20.40 -4.73
C ASN A 171 3.44 -20.53 -3.32
N TYR A 172 2.19 -20.93 -3.22
CA TYR A 172 1.58 -21.33 -1.97
C TYR A 172 0.96 -22.70 -2.16
N ASP A 173 1.26 -23.59 -1.22
CA ASP A 173 0.70 -24.94 -1.16
C ASP A 173 -0.72 -24.84 -0.58
N ASP A 174 -1.71 -25.23 -1.37
CA ASP A 174 -3.13 -25.22 -0.99
C ASP A 174 -3.47 -26.30 0.07
N SER A 175 -2.48 -26.97 0.66
CA SER A 175 -2.67 -27.96 1.71
C SER A 175 -2.96 -27.32 3.07
N ILE A 176 -4.18 -26.80 3.23
CA ILE A 176 -4.85 -26.75 4.54
C ILE A 176 -6.05 -27.69 4.43
N SER A 177 -5.80 -28.94 4.83
CA SER A 177 -6.83 -29.89 5.26
C SER A 177 -7.54 -29.38 6.50
#